data_AF-A0A661XZG0-F1
#
_entry.id   AF-A0A661XZG0-F1
#
_cell.length_a   1.000
_cell.length_b   1.000
_cell.length_c   1.000
_cell.angle_alpha   90.00
_cell.angle_beta   90.00
_cell.angle_gamma   90.00
#
_symmetry.space_group_name_H-M   'P 1'
#
loop_
_entity.id
_entity.type
_entity.pdbx_description
1 polymer ?
#
loop_
_entity_poly.entity_id
_entity_poly.type
_entity_poly.pdbx_seq_one_letter_code
_entity_poly.pdbx_strand_id
1 'polypeptide(L)' 'KSAKIAKTAHENGTTLKEEALNLGYLTEAEFDEWVDPMKMIGSL' A
#
# COMPACT_ATOMS: atom_id res chain seq x y z
N LYS A 1 4.84 9.39 4.22
CA LYS A 1 3.81 9.26 3.17
C LYS A 1 2.94 8.03 3.40
N SER A 2 3.53 6.85 3.65
CA SER A 2 2.82 5.59 3.95
C SER A 2 1.88 5.63 5.15
N ALA A 3 2.26 6.31 6.24
CA ALA A 3 1.40 6.45 7.42
C ALA A 3 0.07 7.20 7.11
N LYS A 4 0.05 8.07 6.09
CA LYS A 4 -1.16 8.79 5.70
C LYS A 4 -2.10 7.87 4.92
N ILE A 5 -1.58 7.07 3.99
CA ILE A 5 -2.33 6.02 3.27
C ILE A 5 -2.97 5.06 4.27
N ALA A 6 -2.22 4.58 5.26
CA ALA A 6 -2.74 3.67 6.27
C ALA A 6 -3.87 4.26 7.12
N LYS A 7 -3.75 5.53 7.52
CA LYS A 7 -4.82 6.22 8.26
C LYS A 7 -6.07 6.40 7.41
N THR A 8 -5.92 6.88 6.19
CA THR A 8 -7.06 7.09 5.28
C THR A 8 -7.73 5.77 4.90
N ALA A 9 -6.97 4.71 4.64
CA ALA A 9 -7.52 3.38 4.37
C ALA A 9 -8.31 2.83 5.57
N HIS A 10 -7.81 3.05 6.78
CA HIS A 10 -8.52 2.67 7.99
C HIS A 10 -9.80 3.48 8.23
N GLU A 11 -9.75 4.80 8.02
CA GLU A 11 -10.89 5.71 8.17
C GLU A 11 -11.99 5.44 7.12
N ASN A 12 -11.59 5.14 5.87
CA ASN A 12 -12.51 4.89 4.75
C ASN A 12 -12.97 3.43 4.65
N GLY A 13 -12.32 2.51 5.37
CA GLY A 13 -12.58 1.06 5.26
C GLY A 13 -12.15 0.46 3.91
N THR A 14 -11.21 1.10 3.23
CA THR A 14 -10.67 0.71 1.93
C THR A 14 -9.33 -0.01 2.09
N THR A 15 -8.82 -0.61 1.01
CA THR A 15 -7.51 -1.28 1.05
C THR A 15 -6.36 -0.28 0.94
N LEU A 16 -5.17 -0.69 1.40
CA LEU A 16 -3.95 0.10 1.25
C LEU A 16 -3.61 0.38 -0.22
N LYS A 17 -3.93 -0.56 -1.13
CA LYS A 17 -3.70 -0.42 -2.57
C LYS A 17 -4.61 0.66 -3.17
N GLU A 18 -5.91 0.60 -2.87
CA GLU A 18 -6.88 1.59 -3.36
C GLU A 18 -6.55 3.00 -2.89
N GLU A 19 -6.21 3.20 -1.62
CA GLU A 19 -5.87 4.55 -1.12
C GLU A 19 -4.52 5.04 -1.64
N ALA A 20 -3.55 4.15 -1.85
CA ALA A 20 -2.28 4.54 -2.45
C ALA A 20 -2.45 5.07 -3.88
N LEU A 21 -3.35 4.45 -4.64
CA LEU A 21 -3.76 4.86 -5.98
C LEU A 21 -4.61 6.15 -5.97
N ASN A 22 -5.63 6.20 -5.12
CA ASN A 22 -6.53 7.36 -4.99
C ASN A 22 -5.80 8.63 -4.57
N LEU A 23 -4.81 8.51 -3.68
CA LEU A 23 -3.99 9.63 -3.23
C LEU A 23 -2.90 10.01 -4.25
N GLY A 24 -2.79 9.27 -5.37
CA GLY A 24 -1.81 9.52 -6.43
C GLY A 24 -0.36 9.37 -5.96
N TYR A 25 -0.14 8.56 -4.92
CA TYR A 25 1.20 8.37 -4.36
C TYR A 25 2.02 7.36 -5.15
N LEU A 26 1.35 6.41 -5.82
CA LEU A 26 1.95 5.36 -6.62
C LEU A 26 0.90 4.79 -7.57
N THR A 27 1.38 4.25 -8.68
CA THR A 27 0.61 3.50 -9.66
C THR A 27 0.42 2.06 -9.23
N GLU A 28 -0.49 1.35 -9.88
CA GLU A 28 -0.77 -0.06 -9.56
C GLU A 28 0.48 -0.92 -9.75
N ALA A 29 1.24 -0.67 -10.82
CA ALA A 29 2.48 -1.37 -11.10
C ALA A 29 3.55 -1.14 -10.01
N GLU A 30 3.69 0.10 -9.53
CA GLU A 30 4.63 0.42 -8.45
C GLU A 30 4.21 -0.20 -7.11
N PHE A 31 2.90 -0.25 -6.81
CA PHE A 31 2.41 -0.93 -5.62
C PHE A 31 2.73 -2.42 -5.67
N ASP A 32 2.45 -3.07 -6.79
CA ASP A 32 2.67 -4.51 -6.95
C ASP A 32 4.17 -4.86 -6.99
N GLU A 33 5.03 -3.96 -7.46
CA GLU A 33 6.49 -4.14 -7.43
C GLU A 33 7.05 -4.00 -6.00
N TRP A 34 6.57 -3.03 -5.22
CA TRP A 34 7.12 -2.72 -3.90
C TRP A 34 6.50 -3.56 -2.78
N VAL A 35 5.24 -3.98 -2.92
CA VAL A 35 4.47 -4.70 -1.91
C VAL A 35 4.34 -6.17 -2.31
N ASP A 36 5.39 -6.94 -2.02
CA ASP A 36 5.43 -8.38 -2.25
C ASP A 36 5.52 -9.14 -0.92
N PRO A 37 4.41 -9.74 -0.44
CA PRO A 37 4.38 -10.48 0.82
C PRO A 37 5.43 -11.60 0.90
N MET A 38 5.78 -12.22 -0.23
CA MET A 38 6.78 -13.29 -0.27
C MET A 38 8.19 -12.77 0.00
N LYS A 39 8.46 -11.50 -0.28
CA LYS A 39 9.73 -10.82 0.06
C LYS A 39 9.71 -10.20 1.46
N MET A 40 8.55 -10.14 2.11
CA MET A 40 8.37 -9.51 3.42
C MET A 40 8.50 -10.49 4.60
N ILE A 41 8.72 -11.78 4.35
CA ILE A 41 8.78 -12.81 5.40
C ILE A 41 10.17 -13.04 6.03
N GLY A 42 11.22 -12.33 5.58
CA GLY A 42 12.58 -12.52 6.09
C GLY A 42 13.18 -13.91 5.80
N SER A 43 14.50 -14.03 5.81
CA SER A 43 15.12 -15.37 5.78
C SER A 43 15.14 -15.94 7.20
N LEU A 44 14.59 -17.15 7.34
CA LEU A 44 14.64 -17.98 8.55
C LEU A 44 16.08 -18.24 9.01
#